data_AF-A0A1H6UUA6-F1
#
_entry.id   AF-A0A1H6UUA6-F1
#
_cell.length_a   1.000
_cell.length_b   1.000
_cell.length_c   1.000
_cell.angle_alpha   90.00
_cell.angle_beta   90.00
_cell.angle_gamma   90.00
#
_symmetry.space_group_name_H-M   'P 1'
#
loop_
_entity.id
_entity.type
_entity.pdbx_description
1 polymer ?
#
loop_
_entity_poly.entity_id
_entity_poly.type
_entity_poly.pdbx_seq_one_letter_code
_entity_poly.pdbx_strand_id
1 'polypeptide(L)'
;MKNKIVTKDRAKNLSLIFIGSLLYAISVNVFTVPNGLAEGGLTGFSLILFYILRIPPSYTIFIVNIVILAIGYKFLDKRTLYYTLVANGIISVLLLVVTDWAFIPETTLLAPIGSGLFMGAGIGLIMLGHGTTAGSDIIAKLLQKYAGMNIPTALLLIDIFIVVPSAFIIGAENVFLTLVNLYIQSKVIDFILEGLNPRKSFFIISAKHVEVAEAIEQQLGRGITLLNGKGYYTKEEKEIIYIIINRREVLRVKRIVEMIDPNAFMTISHVQEVTGEGFTYLSEEVQAQRITEAQEEWDSEAIE
;
A
#
# COMPACT_ATOMS: atom_id res chain seq x y z
N MET A 1 -13.00 -29.26 -3.52
CA MET A 1 -13.07 -27.79 -3.72
C MET A 1 -11.79 -27.04 -3.32
N LYS A 2 -11.03 -27.44 -2.28
CA LYS A 2 -9.75 -26.81 -1.87
C LYS A 2 -8.72 -26.63 -3.01
N ASN A 3 -8.51 -27.63 -3.88
CA ASN A 3 -7.53 -27.52 -4.96
C ASN A 3 -7.87 -26.46 -6.03
N LYS A 4 -9.15 -26.25 -6.37
CA LYS A 4 -9.55 -25.23 -7.35
C LYS A 4 -9.33 -23.80 -6.83
N ILE A 5 -9.53 -23.57 -5.54
CA ILE A 5 -9.35 -22.27 -4.89
C ILE A 5 -7.85 -21.90 -4.85
N VAL A 6 -7.00 -22.86 -4.43
CA VAL A 6 -5.53 -22.68 -4.40
C VAL A 6 -4.95 -22.39 -5.79
N THR A 7 -5.51 -22.97 -6.86
CA THR A 7 -5.08 -22.68 -8.23
C THR A 7 -5.49 -21.28 -8.69
N LYS A 8 -6.69 -20.80 -8.31
CA LYS A 8 -7.19 -19.46 -8.67
C LYS A 8 -6.34 -18.35 -8.03
N ASP A 9 -5.97 -18.51 -6.76
CA ASP A 9 -5.11 -17.55 -6.05
C ASP A 9 -3.69 -17.51 -6.63
N ARG A 10 -3.15 -18.66 -7.02
CA ARG A 10 -1.84 -18.73 -7.68
C ARG A 10 -1.86 -18.05 -9.05
N ALA A 11 -2.91 -18.26 -9.84
CA ALA A 11 -3.08 -17.61 -11.13
C ALA A 11 -3.18 -16.09 -10.97
N LYS A 12 -4.01 -15.61 -10.03
CA LYS A 12 -4.12 -14.19 -9.71
C LYS A 12 -2.76 -13.59 -9.35
N ASN A 13 -2.00 -14.22 -8.45
CA ASN A 13 -0.69 -13.72 -8.05
C ASN A 13 0.29 -13.66 -9.22
N LEU A 14 0.34 -14.71 -10.05
CA LEU A 14 1.22 -14.73 -11.22
C LEU A 14 0.82 -13.67 -12.25
N SER A 15 -0.47 -13.42 -12.45
CA SER A 15 -0.95 -12.33 -13.31
C SER A 15 -0.53 -10.96 -12.76
N LEU A 16 -0.68 -10.73 -11.45
CA LEU A 16 -0.22 -9.50 -10.80
C LEU A 16 1.28 -9.30 -10.97
N ILE A 17 2.08 -10.36 -10.76
CA ILE A 17 3.53 -10.34 -10.94
C ILE A 17 3.89 -10.04 -12.40
N PHE A 18 3.23 -10.69 -13.36
CA PHE A 18 3.50 -10.47 -14.78
C PHE A 18 3.19 -9.03 -15.22
N ILE A 19 2.00 -8.52 -14.88
CA ILE A 19 1.60 -7.15 -15.20
C ILE A 19 2.54 -6.16 -14.50
N GLY A 20 2.82 -6.37 -13.21
CA GLY A 20 3.72 -5.52 -12.47
C GLY A 20 5.15 -5.51 -13.05
N SER A 21 5.65 -6.67 -13.49
CA SER A 21 6.96 -6.80 -14.13
C SER A 21 7.01 -6.07 -15.48
N LEU A 22 5.92 -6.07 -16.24
CA LEU A 22 5.81 -5.30 -17.48
C LEU A 22 5.84 -3.80 -17.23
N LEU A 23 5.08 -3.31 -16.24
CA LEU A 23 5.11 -1.89 -15.86
C LEU A 23 6.48 -1.48 -15.32
N TYR A 24 7.15 -2.35 -14.56
CA TYR A 24 8.54 -2.15 -14.13
C TYR A 24 9.47 -1.98 -15.34
N ALA A 25 9.43 -2.91 -16.29
CA ALA A 25 10.29 -2.85 -17.47
C ALA A 25 10.03 -1.61 -18.34
N ILE A 26 8.75 -1.23 -18.50
CA ILE A 26 8.37 0.04 -19.16
C ILE A 26 8.98 1.21 -18.41
N SER A 27 8.83 1.28 -17.08
CA SER A 27 9.42 2.37 -16.29
C SER A 27 10.93 2.52 -16.57
N VAL A 28 11.68 1.42 -16.47
CA VAL A 28 13.13 1.43 -16.62
C VAL A 28 13.54 1.86 -18.03
N ASN A 29 13.05 1.18 -19.06
CA ASN A 29 13.56 1.35 -20.42
C ASN A 29 12.94 2.54 -21.17
N VAL A 30 11.70 2.93 -20.83
CA VAL A 30 11.01 4.06 -21.48
C VAL A 30 11.33 5.38 -20.80
N PHE A 31 11.37 5.40 -19.46
CA PHE A 31 11.46 6.65 -18.69
C PHE A 31 12.80 6.80 -17.96
N THR A 32 13.23 5.82 -17.17
CA THR A 32 14.38 5.97 -16.26
C THR A 32 15.70 6.07 -17.02
N VAL A 33 16.04 5.07 -17.83
CA VAL A 33 17.32 4.99 -18.54
C VAL A 33 17.50 6.11 -19.57
N PRO A 34 16.54 6.40 -20.47
CA PRO A 34 16.73 7.44 -21.49
C PRO A 34 16.88 8.85 -20.91
N ASN A 35 16.36 9.10 -19.72
CA ASN A 35 16.39 10.43 -19.07
C ASN A 35 17.49 10.54 -18.01
N GLY A 36 18.40 9.57 -17.91
CA GLY A 36 19.53 9.61 -16.98
C GLY A 36 19.11 9.65 -15.51
N LEU A 37 17.91 9.18 -15.19
CA LEU A 37 17.43 9.11 -13.81
C LEU A 37 18.21 8.01 -13.10
N ALA A 38 18.63 8.28 -11.87
CA ALA A 38 19.20 7.22 -11.05
C ALA A 38 18.09 6.26 -10.62
N GLU A 39 18.44 4.98 -10.55
CA GLU A 39 17.59 3.98 -9.91
C GLU A 39 17.94 3.95 -8.41
N GLY A 40 16.92 3.97 -7.55
CA GLY A 40 17.08 3.70 -6.13
C GLY A 40 17.60 2.27 -5.89
N GLY A 41 18.04 1.98 -4.66
CA GLY A 41 18.39 0.62 -4.27
C GLY A 41 19.71 0.10 -4.85
N LEU A 42 19.73 -1.20 -5.18
CA LEU A 42 20.97 -1.93 -5.43
C LEU A 42 21.74 -1.44 -6.66
N THR A 43 21.02 -1.04 -7.72
CA THR A 43 21.61 -0.53 -8.96
C THR A 43 22.31 0.80 -8.70
N GLY A 44 21.65 1.76 -8.02
CA GLY A 44 22.26 3.03 -7.64
C GLY A 44 23.50 2.85 -6.74
N PHE A 45 23.41 1.94 -5.78
CA PHE A 45 24.55 1.58 -4.92
C PHE A 45 25.73 1.01 -5.73
N SER A 46 25.44 0.15 -6.71
CA SER A 46 26.48 -0.44 -7.55
C SER A 46 27.23 0.58 -8.41
N LEU A 47 26.53 1.61 -8.89
CA LEU A 47 27.14 2.69 -9.65
C LEU A 47 28.07 3.52 -8.77
N ILE A 48 27.65 3.90 -7.56
CA ILE A 48 28.51 4.62 -6.62
C ILE A 48 29.78 3.82 -6.34
N LEU A 49 29.66 2.51 -6.11
CA LEU A 49 30.81 1.65 -5.85
C LEU A 49 31.74 1.55 -7.07
N PHE A 50 31.19 1.56 -8.29
CA PHE A 50 31.98 1.65 -9.51
C PHE A 50 32.75 2.96 -9.62
N TYR A 51 32.14 4.11 -9.30
CA TYR A 51 32.82 5.40 -9.40
C TYR A 51 33.93 5.59 -8.35
N ILE A 52 33.76 5.04 -7.13
CA ILE A 52 34.73 5.17 -6.03
C ILE A 52 35.82 4.10 -6.13
N LEU A 53 35.44 2.83 -6.30
CA LEU A 53 36.33 1.67 -6.19
C LEU A 53 36.66 1.01 -7.54
N ARG A 54 36.08 1.50 -8.64
CA ARG A 54 36.20 0.90 -9.99
C ARG A 54 35.75 -0.56 -10.06
N ILE A 55 34.89 -0.99 -9.14
CA ILE A 55 34.28 -2.32 -9.15
C ILE A 55 33.15 -2.33 -10.17
N PRO A 56 33.17 -3.20 -11.19
CA PRO A 56 32.11 -3.24 -12.18
C PRO A 56 30.74 -3.50 -11.54
N PRO A 57 29.68 -2.75 -11.93
CA PRO A 57 28.35 -2.89 -11.34
C PRO A 57 27.81 -4.32 -11.32
N SER A 58 28.14 -5.11 -12.35
CA SER A 58 27.77 -6.52 -12.46
C SER A 58 28.19 -7.37 -11.26
N TYR A 59 29.41 -7.18 -10.74
CA TYR A 59 29.90 -7.91 -9.56
C TYR A 59 29.17 -7.46 -8.29
N THR A 60 29.01 -6.14 -8.10
CA THR A 60 28.34 -5.59 -6.92
C THR A 60 26.88 -6.04 -6.86
N ILE A 61 26.14 -5.91 -7.96
CA ILE A 61 24.76 -6.35 -8.07
C ILE A 61 24.64 -7.85 -7.79
N PHE A 62 25.51 -8.67 -8.39
CA PHE A 62 25.47 -10.12 -8.21
C PHE A 62 25.73 -10.54 -6.76
N ILE A 63 26.80 -10.03 -6.15
CA ILE A 63 27.18 -10.38 -4.77
C ILE A 63 26.11 -9.90 -3.79
N VAL A 64 25.67 -8.65 -3.90
CA VAL A 64 24.71 -8.11 -2.94
C VAL A 64 23.33 -8.76 -3.12
N ASN A 65 22.90 -9.07 -4.35
CA ASN A 65 21.68 -9.86 -4.56
C ASN A 65 21.76 -11.24 -3.89
N ILE A 66 22.89 -11.95 -3.98
CA ILE A 66 23.06 -13.24 -3.28
C ILE A 66 22.93 -13.05 -1.77
N VAL A 67 23.58 -12.03 -1.19
CA VAL A 67 23.52 -11.75 0.25
C VAL A 67 22.09 -11.42 0.68
N ILE A 68 21.42 -10.54 -0.04
CA ILE A 68 20.05 -10.12 0.26
C ILE A 68 19.08 -11.31 0.11
N LEU A 69 19.24 -12.16 -0.91
CA LEU A 69 18.42 -13.36 -1.08
C LEU A 69 18.69 -14.39 0.02
N ALA A 70 19.93 -14.55 0.48
CA ALA A 70 20.28 -15.43 1.59
C ALA A 70 19.65 -14.95 2.91
N ILE A 71 19.66 -13.63 3.16
CA ILE A 71 18.94 -13.02 4.28
C ILE A 71 17.43 -13.24 4.09
N GLY A 72 16.90 -12.94 2.91
CA GLY A 72 15.49 -13.14 2.56
C GLY A 72 15.02 -14.58 2.79
N TYR A 73 15.83 -15.58 2.46
CA TYR A 73 15.51 -17.00 2.68
C TYR A 73 15.26 -17.32 4.16
N LYS A 74 15.99 -16.68 5.08
CA LYS A 74 15.85 -16.92 6.52
C LYS A 74 14.63 -16.23 7.12
N PHE A 75 14.21 -15.09 6.56
CA PHE A 75 13.27 -14.20 7.21
C PHE A 75 11.92 -14.02 6.49
N LEU A 76 11.87 -14.29 5.18
CA LEU A 76 10.65 -14.30 4.38
C LEU A 76 10.08 -15.72 4.30
N ASP A 77 8.76 -15.83 4.08
CA ASP A 77 8.13 -17.11 3.85
C ASP A 77 8.50 -17.67 2.45
N LYS A 78 8.47 -19.00 2.33
CA LYS A 78 8.85 -19.72 1.10
C LYS A 78 8.03 -19.29 -0.12
N ARG A 79 6.78 -18.85 0.07
CA ARG A 79 5.89 -18.43 -1.01
C ARG A 79 6.36 -17.10 -1.58
N THR A 80 6.68 -16.11 -0.74
CA THR A 80 7.26 -14.85 -1.20
C THR A 80 8.58 -15.05 -1.92
N LEU A 81 9.47 -15.89 -1.39
CA LEU A 81 10.75 -16.15 -2.06
C LEU A 81 10.58 -16.76 -3.46
N TYR A 82 9.67 -17.73 -3.60
CA TYR A 82 9.36 -18.33 -4.91
C TYR A 82 8.83 -17.27 -5.90
N TYR A 83 7.90 -16.43 -5.48
CA TYR A 83 7.34 -15.39 -6.35
C TYR A 83 8.34 -14.28 -6.68
N THR A 84 9.26 -13.94 -5.77
CA THR A 84 10.38 -13.04 -6.07
C THR A 84 11.29 -13.62 -7.16
N LEU A 85 11.63 -14.91 -7.10
CA LEU A 85 12.44 -15.55 -8.15
C LEU A 85 11.72 -15.53 -9.51
N VAL A 86 10.41 -15.81 -9.51
CA VAL A 86 9.58 -15.73 -10.72
C VAL A 86 9.52 -14.30 -11.26
N ALA A 87 9.28 -13.31 -10.40
CA ALA A 87 9.25 -11.90 -10.77
C ALA A 87 10.58 -11.47 -11.39
N ASN A 88 11.71 -11.78 -10.76
CA ASN A 88 13.04 -11.45 -11.29
C ASN A 88 13.31 -12.09 -12.66
N GLY A 89 12.91 -13.35 -12.85
CA GLY A 89 13.00 -14.02 -14.14
C GLY A 89 12.19 -13.30 -15.23
N ILE A 90 10.95 -12.93 -14.91
CA ILE A 90 10.07 -12.21 -15.85
C ILE A 90 10.62 -10.80 -16.14
N ILE A 91 11.00 -10.03 -15.11
CA ILE A 91 11.58 -8.69 -15.25
C ILE A 91 12.82 -8.75 -16.15
N SER A 92 13.72 -9.71 -15.94
CA SER A 92 14.95 -9.84 -16.73
C SER A 92 14.63 -10.05 -18.22
N VAL A 93 13.63 -10.88 -18.54
CA VAL A 93 13.19 -11.09 -19.92
C VAL A 93 12.51 -9.83 -20.47
N LEU A 94 11.60 -9.22 -19.72
CA LEU A 94 10.85 -8.05 -20.19
C LEU A 94 11.73 -6.82 -20.38
N LEU A 95 12.80 -6.65 -19.59
CA LEU A 95 13.80 -5.59 -19.83
C LEU A 95 14.56 -5.79 -21.16
N LEU A 96 14.66 -7.01 -21.67
CA LEU A 96 15.26 -7.27 -22.99
C LEU A 96 14.25 -7.14 -24.14
N VAL A 97 12.96 -7.31 -23.85
CA VAL A 97 11.89 -7.25 -24.86
C VAL A 97 11.34 -5.84 -25.03
N VAL A 98 11.22 -5.09 -23.93
CA VAL A 98 10.73 -3.71 -23.92
C VAL A 98 11.89 -2.78 -24.25
N THR A 99 12.38 -2.81 -25.48
CA THR A 99 13.44 -1.91 -25.96
C THR A 99 12.87 -0.88 -26.94
N ASP A 100 13.65 0.17 -27.21
CA ASP A 100 13.40 1.14 -28.30
C ASP A 100 12.16 2.04 -28.15
N TRP A 101 11.50 2.04 -27.00
CA TRP A 101 10.34 2.90 -26.70
C TRP A 101 10.71 4.12 -25.85
N ALA A 102 11.89 4.71 -26.03
CA ALA A 102 12.37 5.81 -25.20
C ALA A 102 11.41 7.02 -25.24
N PHE A 103 10.98 7.49 -24.07
CA PHE A 103 10.21 8.71 -23.91
C PHE A 103 11.11 9.81 -23.36
N ILE A 104 11.49 10.75 -24.22
CA ILE A 104 12.37 11.88 -23.89
C ILE A 104 11.54 13.16 -24.05
N PRO A 105 10.84 13.62 -22.99
CA PRO A 105 10.01 14.81 -23.07
C PRO A 105 10.86 16.08 -23.11
N GLU A 106 10.35 17.12 -23.76
CA GLU A 106 10.95 18.47 -23.70
C GLU A 106 10.92 19.04 -22.26
N THR A 107 9.91 18.65 -21.47
CA THR A 107 9.80 19.01 -20.06
C THR A 107 10.44 17.93 -19.18
N THR A 108 11.56 18.26 -18.54
CA THR A 108 12.38 17.36 -17.71
C THR A 108 11.61 16.65 -16.60
N LEU A 109 10.51 17.24 -16.10
CA LEU A 109 9.72 16.67 -15.00
C LEU A 109 8.78 15.52 -15.43
N LEU A 110 8.42 15.44 -16.71
CA LEU A 110 7.46 14.42 -17.19
C LEU A 110 8.03 13.00 -17.11
N ALA A 111 9.34 12.84 -17.37
CA ALA A 111 9.98 11.53 -17.31
C ALA A 111 10.04 10.96 -15.88
N PRO A 112 10.47 11.70 -14.84
CA PRO A 112 10.38 11.28 -13.45
C PRO A 112 8.96 10.94 -12.98
N ILE A 113 7.95 11.72 -13.41
CA ILE A 113 6.55 11.45 -13.05
C ILE A 113 6.08 10.13 -13.68
N GLY A 114 6.36 9.93 -14.97
CA GLY A 114 6.06 8.70 -15.68
C GLY A 114 6.76 7.51 -15.05
N SER A 115 8.07 7.60 -14.84
CA SER A 115 8.88 6.60 -14.14
C SER A 115 8.27 6.26 -12.78
N GLY A 116 7.98 7.25 -11.93
CA GLY A 116 7.46 7.00 -10.59
C GLY A 116 6.11 6.29 -10.63
N LEU A 117 5.24 6.66 -11.58
CA LEU A 117 3.93 6.03 -11.76
C LEU A 117 4.05 4.56 -12.19
N PHE A 118 4.80 4.29 -13.27
CA PHE A 118 4.95 2.94 -13.80
C PHE A 118 5.77 2.04 -12.87
N MET A 119 6.86 2.55 -12.30
CA MET A 119 7.69 1.83 -11.32
C MET A 119 6.88 1.50 -10.07
N GLY A 120 6.21 2.50 -9.49
CA GLY A 120 5.44 2.32 -8.27
C GLY A 120 4.27 1.36 -8.46
N ALA A 121 3.57 1.43 -9.59
CA ALA A 121 2.53 0.48 -9.93
C ALA A 121 3.10 -0.93 -10.15
N GLY A 122 4.25 -1.04 -10.83
CA GLY A 122 4.95 -2.30 -11.07
C GLY A 122 5.32 -3.02 -9.78
N ILE A 123 6.07 -2.34 -8.91
CA ILE A 123 6.50 -2.86 -7.60
C ILE A 123 5.27 -3.17 -6.73
N GLY A 124 4.32 -2.23 -6.64
CA GLY A 124 3.09 -2.42 -5.86
C GLY A 124 2.32 -3.69 -6.27
N LEU A 125 2.14 -3.93 -7.58
CA LEU A 125 1.44 -5.12 -8.08
C LEU A 125 2.22 -6.41 -7.83
N ILE A 126 3.54 -6.40 -8.00
CA ILE A 126 4.40 -7.56 -7.69
C ILE A 126 4.28 -7.91 -6.20
N MET A 127 4.32 -6.90 -5.33
CA MET A 127 4.19 -7.07 -3.88
C MET A 127 2.78 -7.51 -3.47
N LEU A 128 1.74 -7.01 -4.13
CA LEU A 128 0.36 -7.46 -3.96
C LEU A 128 0.19 -8.94 -4.37
N GLY A 129 0.96 -9.41 -5.36
CA GLY A 129 1.10 -10.82 -5.73
C GLY A 129 1.97 -11.67 -4.78
N HIS A 130 2.39 -11.11 -3.65
CA HIS A 130 3.34 -11.65 -2.67
C HIS A 130 4.79 -11.80 -3.14
N GLY A 131 5.17 -11.26 -4.31
CA GLY A 131 6.56 -11.20 -4.77
C GLY A 131 7.32 -9.97 -4.25
N THR A 132 8.52 -9.76 -4.77
CA THR A 132 9.32 -8.51 -4.71
C THR A 132 10.19 -8.41 -5.96
N THR A 133 10.77 -7.25 -6.26
CA THR A 133 11.80 -7.10 -7.31
C THR A 133 13.22 -7.43 -6.81
N ALA A 134 13.33 -7.99 -5.59
CA ALA A 134 14.56 -8.20 -4.81
C ALA A 134 15.30 -6.88 -4.46
N GLY A 135 16.58 -6.95 -4.11
CA GLY A 135 17.35 -5.76 -3.70
C GLY A 135 16.81 -5.08 -2.43
N SER A 136 16.59 -3.76 -2.50
CA SER A 136 16.10 -2.94 -1.38
C SER A 136 14.70 -3.35 -0.89
N ASP A 137 13.86 -3.95 -1.75
CA ASP A 137 12.52 -4.45 -1.37
C ASP A 137 12.55 -5.46 -0.22
N ILE A 138 13.56 -6.34 -0.23
CA ILE A 138 13.70 -7.37 0.82
C ILE A 138 14.05 -6.68 2.15
N ILE A 139 14.91 -5.66 2.12
CA ILE A 139 15.25 -4.86 3.30
C ILE A 139 14.02 -4.11 3.80
N ALA A 140 13.24 -3.50 2.92
CA ALA A 140 12.00 -2.81 3.28
C ALA A 140 10.97 -3.75 3.92
N LYS A 141 10.78 -4.97 3.39
CA LYS A 141 9.92 -6.00 4.03
C LYS A 141 10.43 -6.41 5.41
N LEU A 142 11.74 -6.48 5.62
CA LEU A 142 12.31 -6.77 6.93
C LEU A 142 12.06 -5.62 7.92
N LEU A 143 12.24 -4.38 7.49
CA LEU A 143 11.92 -3.21 8.30
C LEU A 143 10.43 -3.14 8.65
N GLN A 144 9.54 -3.50 7.73
CA GLN A 144 8.13 -3.65 8.05
C GLN A 144 7.92 -4.72 9.13
N LYS A 145 8.49 -5.91 8.94
CA LYS A 145 8.29 -7.05 9.85
C LYS A 145 8.84 -6.80 11.27
N TYR A 146 9.97 -6.12 11.39
CA TYR A 146 10.69 -5.97 12.67
C TYR A 146 10.58 -4.59 13.31
N ALA A 147 10.38 -3.53 12.51
CA ALA A 147 10.28 -2.16 12.98
C ALA A 147 8.89 -1.54 12.77
N GLY A 148 7.93 -2.27 12.17
CA GLY A 148 6.56 -1.79 11.93
C GLY A 148 6.47 -0.63 10.93
N MET A 149 7.54 -0.39 10.17
CA MET A 149 7.59 0.71 9.20
C MET A 149 6.78 0.36 7.95
N ASN A 150 6.03 1.32 7.41
CA ASN A 150 5.32 1.11 6.14
C ASN A 150 6.34 0.88 5.00
N ILE A 151 6.07 -0.11 4.14
CA ILE A 151 6.96 -0.55 3.07
C ILE A 151 7.37 0.61 2.14
N PRO A 152 6.45 1.44 1.61
CA PRO A 152 6.81 2.51 0.69
C PRO A 152 7.68 3.58 1.35
N THR A 153 7.50 3.80 2.65
CA THR A 153 8.36 4.70 3.44
C THR A 153 9.75 4.10 3.63
N ALA A 154 9.84 2.81 3.97
CA ALA A 154 11.13 2.13 4.11
C ALA A 154 11.92 2.14 2.80
N LEU A 155 11.27 1.86 1.67
CA LEU A 155 11.86 1.95 0.34
C LEU A 155 12.38 3.36 0.04
N LEU A 156 11.54 4.37 0.22
CA LEU A 156 11.91 5.76 -0.03
C LEU A 156 13.14 6.18 0.79
N LEU A 157 13.20 5.81 2.08
CA LEU A 157 14.35 6.16 2.93
C LEU A 157 15.64 5.47 2.49
N ILE A 158 15.57 4.18 2.14
CA ILE A 158 16.72 3.43 1.62
C ILE A 158 17.20 4.06 0.30
N ASP A 159 16.28 4.38 -0.60
CA ASP A 159 16.62 4.92 -1.91
C ASP A 159 17.16 6.34 -1.84
N ILE A 160 16.62 7.20 -0.97
CA ILE A 160 17.17 8.53 -0.69
C ILE A 160 18.61 8.41 -0.17
N PHE A 161 18.86 7.50 0.77
CA PHE A 161 20.19 7.29 1.33
C PHE A 161 21.20 6.86 0.26
N ILE A 162 20.75 6.12 -0.75
CA ILE A 162 21.59 5.67 -1.87
C ILE A 162 21.76 6.76 -2.93
N VAL A 163 20.71 7.50 -3.27
CA VAL A 163 20.72 8.47 -4.37
C VAL A 163 21.41 9.78 -3.98
N VAL A 164 21.29 10.26 -2.74
CA VAL A 164 21.90 11.55 -2.34
C VAL A 164 23.43 11.58 -2.57
N PRO A 165 24.22 10.55 -2.18
CA PRO A 165 25.64 10.50 -2.51
C PRO A 165 25.95 10.47 -4.02
N SER A 166 25.00 10.03 -4.86
CA SER A 166 25.19 10.02 -6.31
C SER A 166 25.18 11.43 -6.92
N ALA A 167 24.81 12.47 -6.17
CA ALA A 167 24.85 13.86 -6.63
C ALA A 167 26.24 14.29 -7.13
N PHE A 168 27.31 13.75 -6.54
CA PHE A 168 28.69 13.99 -6.97
C PHE A 168 29.03 13.37 -8.34
N ILE A 169 28.16 12.51 -8.86
CA ILE A 169 28.36 11.72 -10.08
C ILE A 169 27.39 12.18 -11.18
N ILE A 170 26.09 12.17 -10.89
CA ILE A 170 25.03 12.44 -11.89
C ILE A 170 24.59 13.91 -11.92
N GLY A 171 25.11 14.72 -11.00
CA GLY A 171 24.73 16.13 -10.83
C GLY A 171 23.49 16.32 -9.96
N ALA A 172 23.37 17.52 -9.38
CA ALA A 172 22.29 17.84 -8.46
C ALA A 172 20.90 17.80 -9.12
N GLU A 173 20.79 18.24 -10.38
CA GLU A 173 19.52 18.26 -11.13
C GLU A 173 18.93 16.84 -11.27
N ASN A 174 19.71 15.89 -11.77
CA ASN A 174 19.27 14.49 -11.90
C ASN A 174 18.95 13.84 -10.56
N VAL A 175 19.63 14.23 -9.47
CA VAL A 175 19.26 13.79 -8.12
C VAL A 175 17.89 14.31 -7.71
N PHE A 176 17.59 15.59 -7.89
CA PHE A 176 16.26 16.13 -7.56
C PHE A 176 15.17 15.49 -8.43
N LEU A 177 15.41 15.29 -9.72
CA LEU A 177 14.49 14.57 -10.61
C LEU A 177 14.28 13.13 -10.13
N THR A 178 15.34 12.46 -9.70
CA THR A 178 15.25 11.10 -9.11
C THR A 178 14.47 11.11 -7.80
N LEU A 179 14.65 12.11 -6.93
CA LEU A 179 13.89 12.22 -5.68
C LEU A 179 12.39 12.41 -5.93
N VAL A 180 12.01 13.16 -6.97
CA VAL A 180 10.61 13.28 -7.41
C VAL A 180 10.07 11.93 -7.87
N ASN A 181 10.82 11.21 -8.71
CA ASN A 181 10.48 9.85 -9.15
C ASN A 181 10.25 8.92 -7.94
N LEU A 182 11.20 8.85 -7.00
CA LEU A 182 11.12 8.00 -5.81
C LEU A 182 9.93 8.36 -4.90
N TYR A 183 9.64 9.65 -4.74
CA TYR A 183 8.49 10.08 -3.94
C TYR A 183 7.16 9.66 -4.59
N ILE A 184 7.02 9.84 -5.91
CA ILE A 184 5.82 9.42 -6.65
C ILE A 184 5.69 7.89 -6.60
N GLN A 185 6.78 7.17 -6.86
CA GLN A 185 6.84 5.72 -6.72
C GLN A 185 6.36 5.27 -5.34
N SER A 186 6.86 5.87 -4.26
CA SER A 186 6.44 5.58 -2.89
C SER A 186 4.92 5.76 -2.72
N LYS A 187 4.35 6.87 -3.21
CA LYS A 187 2.91 7.12 -3.13
C LYS A 187 2.07 6.14 -3.94
N VAL A 188 2.57 5.70 -5.09
CA VAL A 188 1.84 4.75 -5.93
C VAL A 188 1.92 3.33 -5.35
N ILE A 189 3.05 2.92 -4.78
CA ILE A 189 3.15 1.63 -4.06
C ILE A 189 2.17 1.62 -2.89
N ASP A 190 2.16 2.70 -2.09
CA ASP A 190 1.24 2.87 -0.96
C ASP A 190 -0.21 2.71 -1.40
N PHE A 191 -0.58 3.39 -2.49
CA PHE A 191 -1.90 3.31 -3.09
C PHE A 191 -2.28 1.89 -3.57
N ILE A 192 -1.36 1.14 -4.16
CA ILE A 192 -1.63 -0.22 -4.66
C ILE A 192 -1.74 -1.22 -3.50
N LEU A 193 -0.90 -1.08 -2.47
CA LEU A 193 -0.86 -2.01 -1.34
C LEU A 193 -1.98 -1.78 -0.33
N GLU A 194 -2.19 -0.52 0.07
CA GLU A 194 -3.20 -0.14 1.07
C GLU A 194 -4.56 0.21 0.43
N GLY A 195 -4.58 0.47 -0.88
CA GLY A 195 -5.80 0.78 -1.63
C GLY A 195 -6.29 2.22 -1.47
N LEU A 196 -7.33 2.55 -2.25
CA LEU A 196 -7.97 3.88 -2.27
C LEU A 196 -8.82 4.22 -1.04
N ASN A 197 -8.91 3.32 -0.05
CA ASN A 197 -9.99 3.35 0.93
C ASN A 197 -9.44 3.52 2.36
N PRO A 198 -8.88 4.70 2.70
CA PRO A 198 -8.43 4.97 4.05
C PRO A 198 -9.64 4.88 4.98
N ARG A 199 -9.52 4.02 5.99
CA ARG A 199 -10.57 3.89 6.99
C ARG A 199 -10.60 5.15 7.85
N LYS A 200 -11.79 5.49 8.31
CA LYS A 200 -12.06 6.66 9.14
C LYS A 200 -12.66 6.19 10.45
N SER A 201 -12.14 6.69 11.55
CA SER A 201 -12.77 6.53 12.84
C SER A 201 -13.59 7.77 13.16
N PHE A 202 -14.80 7.56 13.62
CA PHE A 202 -15.70 8.56 14.14
C PHE A 202 -15.78 8.42 15.66
N PHE A 203 -15.62 9.54 16.36
CA PHE A 203 -16.16 9.71 17.71
C PHE A 203 -17.35 10.64 17.59
N ILE A 204 -18.54 10.17 17.91
CA ILE A 204 -19.78 10.96 17.86
C ILE A 204 -20.30 11.12 19.29
N ILE A 205 -20.52 12.37 19.68
CA ILE A 205 -21.03 12.74 21.00
C ILE A 205 -22.36 13.46 20.75
N SER A 206 -23.43 12.83 21.22
CA SER A 206 -24.82 13.24 20.99
C SER A 206 -25.66 12.97 22.23
N ALA A 207 -26.67 13.80 22.47
CA ALA A 207 -27.67 13.51 23.50
C ALA A 207 -28.57 12.33 23.10
N LYS A 208 -28.72 12.08 21.79
CA LYS A 208 -29.53 11.02 21.18
C LYS A 208 -28.65 9.87 20.66
N HIS A 209 -27.65 9.48 21.44
CA HIS A 209 -26.66 8.48 21.01
C HIS A 209 -27.30 7.12 20.66
N VAL A 210 -28.37 6.70 21.34
CA VAL A 210 -29.10 5.46 21.02
C VAL A 210 -29.72 5.53 19.61
N GLU A 211 -30.53 6.55 19.34
CA GLU A 211 -31.17 6.76 18.02
C GLU A 211 -30.13 6.86 16.89
N VAL A 212 -29.01 7.54 17.15
CA VAL A 212 -27.91 7.65 16.18
C VAL A 212 -27.24 6.30 15.94
N ALA A 213 -27.01 5.51 16.98
CA ALA A 213 -26.37 4.20 16.86
C ALA A 213 -27.26 3.23 16.07
N GLU A 214 -28.55 3.14 16.43
CA GLU A 214 -29.53 2.30 15.71
C GLU A 214 -29.64 2.69 14.23
N ALA A 215 -29.71 3.99 13.92
CA ALA A 215 -29.81 4.45 12.53
C ALA A 215 -28.55 4.13 11.72
N ILE A 216 -27.37 4.20 12.33
CA ILE A 216 -26.12 3.82 11.68
C ILE A 216 -26.08 2.31 11.46
N GLU A 217 -26.43 1.51 12.45
CA GLU A 217 -26.48 0.05 12.36
C GLU A 217 -27.43 -0.41 11.25
N GLN A 218 -28.68 0.07 11.25
CA GLN A 218 -29.69 -0.33 10.26
C GLN A 218 -29.37 0.12 8.84
N GLN A 219 -28.80 1.32 8.66
CA GLN A 219 -28.57 1.86 7.31
C GLN A 219 -27.23 1.45 6.70
N LEU A 220 -26.24 1.12 7.52
CA LEU A 220 -24.86 0.86 7.08
C LEU A 220 -24.34 -0.53 7.47
N GLY A 221 -25.01 -1.26 8.37
CA GLY A 221 -24.58 -2.59 8.83
C GLY A 221 -23.21 -2.57 9.50
N ARG A 222 -22.86 -1.49 10.20
CA ARG A 222 -21.55 -1.28 10.82
C ARG A 222 -21.63 -1.54 12.31
N GLY A 223 -20.71 -2.36 12.83
CA GLY A 223 -20.54 -2.55 14.26
C GLY A 223 -20.14 -1.26 14.95
N ILE A 224 -20.75 -1.00 16.11
CA ILE A 224 -20.58 0.21 16.90
C ILE A 224 -20.04 -0.17 18.27
N THR A 225 -19.20 0.67 18.85
CA THR A 225 -18.76 0.54 20.25
C THR A 225 -19.18 1.78 21.02
N LEU A 226 -19.86 1.60 22.15
CA LEU A 226 -20.16 2.69 23.08
C LEU A 226 -19.01 2.84 24.09
N LEU A 227 -18.51 4.06 24.23
CA LEU A 227 -17.48 4.42 25.18
C LEU A 227 -18.06 5.34 26.25
N ASN A 228 -17.89 4.97 27.52
CA ASN A 228 -18.31 5.82 28.62
C ASN A 228 -17.29 6.95 28.82
N GLY A 229 -17.77 8.18 28.82
CA GLY A 229 -16.98 9.38 29.06
C GLY A 229 -17.67 10.33 30.02
N LYS A 230 -16.93 11.31 30.53
CA LYS A 230 -17.48 12.34 31.43
C LYS A 230 -17.09 13.72 30.93
N GLY A 231 -18.08 14.60 30.79
CA GLY A 231 -17.84 15.99 30.39
C GLY A 231 -17.04 16.72 31.47
N TYR A 232 -15.88 17.28 31.12
CA TYR A 232 -15.09 18.01 32.12
C TYR A 232 -15.80 19.28 32.62
N TYR A 233 -16.49 20.00 31.74
CA TYR A 233 -17.22 21.22 32.11
C TYR A 233 -18.57 20.90 32.78
N THR A 234 -19.40 20.06 32.15
CA THR A 234 -20.75 19.74 32.65
C THR A 234 -20.74 18.75 33.82
N LYS A 235 -19.65 17.98 33.99
CA LYS A 235 -19.53 16.87 34.96
C LYS A 235 -20.56 15.75 34.76
N GLU A 236 -21.24 15.73 33.62
CA GLU A 236 -22.20 14.69 33.28
C GLU A 236 -21.51 13.49 32.62
N GLU A 237 -22.00 12.30 32.93
CA GLU A 237 -21.65 11.08 32.18
C GLU A 237 -22.27 11.17 30.77
N LYS A 238 -21.52 10.71 29.78
CA LYS A 238 -21.91 10.70 28.36
C LYS A 238 -21.46 9.41 27.73
N GLU A 239 -22.32 8.82 26.91
CA GLU A 239 -21.93 7.73 26.02
C GLU A 239 -21.47 8.30 24.68
N ILE A 240 -20.32 7.83 24.24
CA ILE A 240 -19.64 8.28 23.02
C ILE A 240 -19.66 7.13 22.03
N ILE A 241 -20.21 7.36 20.85
CA ILE A 241 -20.26 6.35 19.79
C ILE A 241 -18.89 6.35 19.09
N TYR A 242 -18.21 5.21 19.13
CA TYR A 242 -17.00 4.93 18.37
C TYR A 242 -17.28 3.97 17.24
N ILE A 243 -16.94 4.37 16.02
CA ILE A 243 -17.24 3.61 14.81
C ILE A 243 -16.10 3.77 13.81
N ILE A 244 -15.77 2.68 13.12
CA ILE A 244 -14.82 2.67 12.01
C ILE A 244 -15.57 2.39 10.71
N ILE A 245 -15.35 3.23 9.70
CA ILE A 245 -16.02 3.12 8.39
C ILE A 245 -15.05 3.33 7.25
N ASN A 246 -15.48 2.96 6.05
CA ASN A 246 -14.78 3.31 4.83
C ASN A 246 -14.95 4.81 4.52
N ARG A 247 -13.95 5.42 3.86
CA ARG A 247 -14.02 6.83 3.44
C ARG A 247 -15.29 7.17 2.66
N ARG A 248 -15.82 6.23 1.88
CA ARG A 248 -17.04 6.40 1.07
C ARG A 248 -18.30 6.59 1.92
N GLU A 249 -18.31 6.10 3.15
CA GLU A 249 -19.47 6.12 4.06
C GLU A 249 -19.51 7.37 4.94
N VAL A 250 -18.42 8.16 4.97
CA VAL A 250 -18.24 9.38 5.79
C VAL A 250 -19.40 10.35 5.63
N LEU A 251 -19.81 10.62 4.39
CA LEU A 251 -20.91 11.57 4.13
C LEU A 251 -22.26 11.04 4.60
N ARG A 252 -22.47 9.72 4.55
CA ARG A 252 -23.73 9.09 4.97
C ARG A 252 -23.87 9.14 6.50
N VAL A 253 -22.80 8.80 7.23
CA VAL A 253 -22.78 8.92 8.70
C VAL A 253 -22.99 10.37 9.14
N LYS A 254 -22.29 11.34 8.53
CA LYS A 254 -22.51 12.77 8.84
C LYS A 254 -23.98 13.18 8.73
N ARG A 255 -24.63 12.82 7.62
CA ARG A 255 -26.05 13.16 7.40
C ARG A 255 -26.95 12.50 8.44
N ILE A 256 -26.74 11.22 8.75
CA ILE A 256 -27.55 10.51 9.76
C ILE A 256 -27.47 11.24 11.10
N VAL A 257 -26.26 11.55 11.57
CA VAL A 257 -26.06 12.24 12.84
C VAL A 257 -26.69 13.64 12.82
N GLU A 258 -26.43 14.44 11.77
CA GLU A 258 -26.97 15.80 11.64
C GLU A 258 -28.51 15.83 11.54
N MET A 259 -29.13 14.81 10.94
CA MET A 259 -30.60 14.71 10.86
C MET A 259 -31.24 14.36 12.20
N ILE A 260 -30.61 13.50 12.99
CA ILE A 260 -31.16 13.01 14.28
C ILE A 260 -30.89 14.02 15.40
N ASP A 261 -29.66 14.51 15.48
CA ASP A 261 -29.20 15.47 16.47
C ASP A 261 -28.34 16.57 15.82
N PRO A 262 -28.95 17.71 15.44
CA PRO A 262 -28.23 18.86 14.90
C PRO A 262 -27.19 19.47 15.88
N ASN A 263 -27.29 19.18 17.18
CA ASN A 263 -26.36 19.67 18.20
C ASN A 263 -25.24 18.66 18.52
N ALA A 264 -25.26 17.48 17.91
CA ALA A 264 -24.19 16.51 18.07
C ALA A 264 -22.87 17.05 17.51
N PHE A 265 -21.76 16.66 18.14
CA PHE A 265 -20.44 16.92 17.58
C PHE A 265 -19.72 15.61 17.31
N MET A 266 -18.91 15.61 16.26
CA MET A 266 -18.17 14.43 15.83
C MET A 266 -16.75 14.77 15.43
N THR A 267 -15.80 13.88 15.73
CA THR A 267 -14.43 13.96 15.23
C THR A 267 -14.16 12.83 14.25
N ILE A 268 -13.40 13.13 13.19
CA ILE A 268 -13.09 12.19 12.12
C ILE A 268 -11.58 12.09 12.01
N SER A 269 -11.03 10.91 12.32
CA SER A 269 -9.59 10.66 12.26
C SER A 269 -9.25 9.66 11.15
N HIS A 270 -8.04 9.78 10.60
CA HIS A 270 -7.49 8.77 9.71
C HIS A 270 -7.09 7.54 10.52
N VAL A 271 -7.57 6.37 10.10
CA VAL A 271 -7.13 5.08 10.63
C VAL A 271 -6.11 4.52 9.64
N GLN A 272 -4.89 4.28 10.10
CA GLN A 272 -3.81 3.72 9.27
C GLN A 272 -4.10 2.27 8.90
N GLU A 273 -4.46 1.45 9.88
CA GLU A 273 -4.79 0.03 9.68
C GLU A 273 -5.93 -0.36 10.62
N VAL A 274 -6.82 -1.26 10.16
CA VAL A 274 -7.70 -2.01 11.07
C VAL A 274 -7.65 -3.48 10.69
N THR A 275 -7.57 -4.35 11.70
CA THR A 275 -7.51 -5.79 11.47
C THR A 275 -8.49 -6.45 12.42
N GLY A 276 -9.43 -7.24 11.89
CA GLY A 276 -10.50 -7.76 12.74
C GLY A 276 -11.78 -8.19 12.01
N GLU A 277 -12.76 -8.60 12.81
CA GLU A 277 -14.11 -8.92 12.35
C GLU A 277 -14.76 -7.68 11.72
N GLY A 278 -15.51 -7.89 10.64
CA GLY A 278 -16.14 -6.81 9.88
C GLY A 278 -15.21 -6.04 8.93
N PHE A 279 -13.91 -6.35 8.89
CA PHE A 279 -12.94 -5.62 8.08
C PHE A 279 -11.90 -6.49 7.35
N THR A 280 -11.40 -7.55 7.98
CA THR A 280 -10.34 -8.41 7.41
C THR A 280 -10.76 -9.87 7.25
N TYR A 281 -11.72 -10.35 8.06
CA TYR A 281 -12.10 -11.76 8.08
C TYR A 281 -13.28 -12.15 7.17
N LEU A 282 -14.05 -11.20 6.64
CA LEU A 282 -15.27 -11.47 5.86
C LEU A 282 -15.24 -10.68 4.54
N SER A 283 -15.61 -11.31 3.42
CA SER A 283 -15.85 -10.61 2.16
C SER A 283 -17.14 -9.79 2.25
N GLU A 284 -17.25 -8.72 1.45
CA GLU A 284 -18.44 -7.84 1.42
C GLU A 284 -19.74 -8.63 1.16
N GLU A 285 -19.67 -9.72 0.37
CA GLU A 285 -20.79 -10.63 0.12
C GLU A 285 -21.27 -11.36 1.39
N VAL A 286 -20.34 -11.80 2.25
CA VAL A 286 -20.67 -12.50 3.49
C VAL A 286 -21.18 -11.52 4.55
N GLN A 287 -20.74 -10.26 4.51
CA GLN A 287 -21.33 -9.20 5.34
C GLN A 287 -22.77 -8.91 4.93
N ALA A 288 -23.04 -8.76 3.64
CA ALA A 288 -24.39 -8.52 3.13
C ALA A 288 -25.35 -9.64 3.54
N GLN A 289 -24.89 -10.90 3.43
CA GLN A 289 -25.69 -12.07 3.80
C GLN A 289 -26.03 -12.12 5.29
N ARG A 290 -25.07 -11.79 6.16
CA ARG A 290 -25.32 -11.70 7.61
C ARG A 290 -26.24 -10.54 8.00
N ILE A 291 -26.16 -9.41 7.29
CA ILE A 291 -27.09 -8.29 7.49
C ILE A 291 -28.51 -8.75 7.14
N THR A 292 -28.68 -9.48 6.04
CA THR A 292 -29.99 -10.04 5.66
C THR A 292 -30.50 -11.04 6.71
N GLU A 293 -29.65 -11.97 7.16
CA GLU A 293 -30.00 -12.97 8.18
C GLU A 293 -30.40 -12.31 9.52
N ALA A 294 -29.63 -11.32 10.00
CA ALA A 294 -29.94 -10.60 11.24
C ALA A 294 -31.24 -9.79 11.16
N GLN A 295 -31.56 -9.28 9.96
CA GLN A 295 -32.77 -8.50 9.72
C GLN A 295 -34.02 -9.40 9.67
N GLU A 296 -33.89 -10.61 9.12
CA GLU A 296 -34.92 -11.65 9.17
C GLU A 296 -35.18 -12.17 10.59
N GLU A 297 -34.12 -12.36 11.40
CA GLU A 297 -34.26 -12.74 12.82
C GLU A 297 -34.98 -11.64 13.62
N TRP A 298 -34.58 -10.38 13.46
CA TRP A 298 -35.20 -9.25 14.14
C TRP A 298 -36.69 -9.06 13.78
N ASP A 299 -37.04 -9.20 12.50
CA ASP A 299 -38.43 -9.11 12.05
C ASP A 299 -39.29 -10.28 12.56
N SER A 300 -38.68 -11.45 12.81
CA SER A 300 -39.37 -12.60 13.39
C SER A 300 -39.64 -12.46 14.88
N GLU A 301 -38.72 -11.85 15.64
CA GLU A 301 -38.89 -11.57 17.07
C GLU A 301 -39.87 -10.41 17.33
N ALA A 302 -40.04 -9.49 16.39
CA ALA A 302 -40.98 -8.37 16.51
C ALA A 302 -42.46 -8.76 16.29
N ILE A 303 -42.73 -10.00 15.87
CA ILE A 303 -44.07 -10.52 15.54
C ILE A 303 -44.60 -11.49 16.63
N GLU A 304 -43.78 -11.90 17.61
CA GLU A 304 -44.19 -12.61 18.84
C GLU A 304 -44.50 -11.65 20.00
#